data_AF-A0A8H8DGU8-F1
#
_entry.id   AF-A0A8H8DGU8-F1
#
_cell.length_a   1.000
_cell.length_b   1.000
_cell.length_c   1.000
_cell.angle_alpha   90.00
_cell.angle_beta   90.00
_cell.angle_gamma   90.00
#
_symmetry.space_group_name_H-M   'P 1'
#
loop_
_entity.id
_entity.type
_entity.pdbx_description
1 polymer ?
#
loop_
_entity_poly.entity_id
_entity_poly.type
_entity_poly.pdbx_seq_one_letter_code
_entity_poly.pdbx_strand_id
1 'polypeptide(L)'
;MAAPEAEVTLESAVRNVQVTIETCRLDGPVSTGVVYTPLWMTNCIDHKAYECDEYPHLSRETAYMTQMEDALQVGEDFMWMLYAYRSCARAIPQLQQTSQSLDGPNKDELYLLTYQLLKEEVTKMKRLKKFCDQISALVCRVIEGVALDQRENFASPEFLFTLGKVMNLFVVMDALKNMKASLNNDFSMYKR
;
A
#
# COMPACT_ATOMS: atom_id res chain seq x y z
N MET A 1 12.20 -50.52 8.13
CA MET A 1 12.55 -49.37 8.98
C MET A 1 14.06 -49.21 8.92
N ALA A 2 14.55 -48.32 8.05
CA ALA A 2 15.94 -47.87 8.01
C ALA A 2 15.95 -46.53 7.24
N ALA A 3 16.35 -45.45 7.90
CA ALA A 3 16.52 -44.14 7.28
C ALA A 3 17.77 -44.16 6.38
N PRO A 4 17.79 -43.48 5.23
CA PRO A 4 18.96 -43.46 4.36
C PRO A 4 20.11 -42.70 5.05
N GLU A 5 21.30 -43.28 5.03
CA GLU A 5 22.53 -42.63 5.47
C GLU A 5 22.75 -41.37 4.61
N ALA A 6 22.59 -40.20 5.22
CA ALA A 6 22.84 -38.93 4.55
C ALA A 6 24.34 -38.79 4.31
N GLU A 7 24.73 -38.75 3.04
CA GLU A 7 26.11 -38.55 2.60
C GLU A 7 26.61 -37.18 3.11
N VAL A 8 27.46 -37.20 4.14
CA VAL A 8 27.96 -35.98 4.78
C VAL A 8 28.99 -35.33 3.85
N THR A 9 28.58 -34.27 3.17
CA THR A 9 29.47 -33.49 2.30
C THR A 9 30.43 -32.63 3.13
N LEU A 10 31.63 -32.39 2.60
CA LEU A 10 32.65 -31.55 3.26
C LEU A 10 32.10 -30.16 3.64
N GLU A 11 31.23 -29.59 2.80
CA GLU A 11 30.58 -28.31 3.08
C GLU A 11 29.64 -28.35 4.29
N SER A 12 28.94 -29.46 4.50
CA SER A 12 28.09 -29.63 5.70
C SER A 12 28.92 -29.72 6.98
N ALA A 13 30.08 -30.38 6.91
CA ALA A 13 31.01 -30.49 8.04
C ALA A 13 31.65 -29.13 8.39
N VAL A 14 32.09 -28.37 7.38
CA VAL A 14 32.63 -27.00 7.57
C VAL A 14 31.56 -26.08 8.14
N ARG A 15 30.31 -26.17 7.66
CA ARG A 15 29.18 -25.39 8.20
C ARG A 15 28.94 -25.69 9.67
N ASN A 16 28.98 -26.96 10.09
CA ASN A 16 28.75 -27.34 11.48
C ASN A 16 29.84 -26.79 12.42
N VAL A 17 31.09 -26.78 11.97
CA VAL A 17 32.21 -26.19 12.72
C VAL A 17 32.04 -24.66 12.84
N GLN A 18 31.65 -24.00 11.75
CA GLN A 18 31.37 -22.55 11.75
C GLN A 18 30.26 -22.16 12.73
N VAL A 19 29.15 -22.92 12.73
CA VAL A 19 28.01 -22.71 13.65
C VAL A 19 28.45 -22.84 15.10
N THR A 20 29.30 -23.82 15.41
CA THR A 20 29.80 -24.04 16.77
C THR A 20 30.64 -22.85 17.25
N ILE A 21 31.49 -22.30 16.37
CA ILE A 21 32.34 -21.13 16.67
C ILE A 21 31.50 -19.87 16.91
N GLU A 22 30.42 -19.69 16.15
CA GLU A 22 29.51 -18.53 16.31
C GLU A 22 28.68 -18.61 17.60
N THR A 23 28.21 -19.81 17.98
CA THR A 23 27.46 -20.00 19.23
C THR A 23 28.30 -19.78 20.48
N CYS A 24 29.60 -20.09 20.45
CA CYS A 24 30.50 -19.85 21.58
C CYS A 24 30.88 -18.37 21.78
N ARG A 25 30.44 -17.46 20.90
CA ARG A 25 30.71 -16.02 21.02
C ARG A 25 29.60 -15.24 21.74
N LEU A 26 28.45 -15.85 21.98
CA LEU A 26 27.28 -15.22 22.58
C LEU A 26 27.11 -15.64 24.05
N ASP A 27 28.08 -15.32 24.90
CA ASP A 27 27.97 -15.49 26.36
C ASP A 27 27.14 -14.35 26.99
N GLY A 28 25.87 -14.23 26.59
CA GLY A 28 24.87 -13.39 27.25
C GLY A 28 23.78 -14.26 27.90
N PRO A 29 23.16 -13.84 29.02
CA PRO A 29 22.14 -14.65 29.68
C PRO A 29 20.97 -14.90 28.73
N VAL A 30 20.71 -16.18 28.44
CA VAL A 30 19.57 -16.64 27.66
C VAL A 30 18.29 -16.26 28.43
N SER A 31 17.65 -15.17 28.00
CA SER A 31 16.30 -14.82 28.44
C SER A 31 15.34 -15.92 27.98
N THR A 32 15.01 -16.83 28.89
CA THR A 32 13.96 -17.82 28.70
C THR A 32 12.61 -17.15 28.49
N GLY A 33 12.01 -17.38 27.31
CA GLY A 33 10.57 -17.27 27.12
C GLY A 33 10.05 -15.95 26.54
N VAL A 34 10.63 -15.45 25.45
CA VAL A 34 9.87 -14.58 24.54
C VAL A 34 9.03 -15.49 23.66
N VAL A 35 7.71 -15.48 23.85
CA VAL A 35 6.79 -16.08 22.87
C VAL A 35 7.04 -15.34 21.57
N TYR A 36 7.64 -16.00 20.58
CA TYR A 36 7.82 -15.43 19.24
C TYR A 36 6.44 -15.35 18.58
N THR A 37 5.72 -14.27 18.87
CA THR A 37 4.66 -13.81 17.99
C THR A 37 5.34 -13.24 16.76
N PRO A 38 5.11 -13.78 15.56
CA PRO A 38 5.80 -13.31 14.38
C PRO A 38 5.38 -11.86 14.09
N LEU A 39 6.38 -11.02 13.79
CA LEU A 39 6.29 -9.55 13.77
C LEU A 39 5.25 -9.00 12.76
N TRP A 40 4.81 -9.81 11.79
CA TRP A 40 3.80 -9.44 10.80
C TRP A 40 2.38 -9.22 11.38
N MET A 41 2.16 -9.48 12.67
CA MET A 41 0.87 -9.23 13.34
C MET A 41 0.80 -7.90 14.12
N THR A 42 1.92 -7.22 14.37
CA THR A 42 1.96 -6.16 15.39
C THR A 42 1.80 -4.75 14.82
N ASN A 43 1.86 -4.56 13.49
CA ASN A 43 1.82 -3.27 12.78
C ASN A 43 2.78 -2.20 13.35
N CYS A 44 3.70 -2.61 14.22
CA CYS A 44 4.66 -1.77 14.94
C CYS A 44 4.07 -0.49 15.56
N ILE A 45 2.81 -0.53 16.00
CA ILE A 45 2.09 0.67 16.49
C ILE A 45 2.79 1.27 17.73
N ASP A 46 3.43 0.42 18.52
CA ASP A 46 4.16 0.74 19.75
C ASP A 46 5.63 1.11 19.54
N HIS A 47 6.10 1.27 18.29
CA HIS A 47 7.51 1.61 18.03
C HIS A 47 8.00 2.88 18.74
N LYS A 48 7.10 3.81 19.04
CA LYS A 48 7.40 5.04 19.79
C LYS A 48 7.62 4.80 21.29
N ALA A 49 7.09 3.71 21.83
CA ALA A 49 7.29 3.33 23.23
C ALA A 49 8.61 2.58 23.43
N TYR A 50 9.14 1.97 22.37
CA TYR A 50 10.37 1.19 22.36
C TYR A 50 11.38 1.80 21.38
N GLU A 51 11.85 3.01 21.68
CA GLU A 51 12.96 3.59 20.94
C GLU A 51 14.24 2.78 21.23
N CYS A 52 14.81 2.20 20.17
CA CYS A 52 16.06 1.46 20.23
C CYS A 52 17.22 2.38 19.82
N ASP A 53 17.90 2.96 20.81
CA ASP A 53 19.05 3.86 20.59
C ASP A 53 20.27 3.10 20.02
N GLU A 54 20.38 1.81 20.30
CA GLU A 54 21.49 0.95 19.85
C GLU A 54 21.46 0.70 18.34
N TYR A 55 20.27 0.70 17.73
CA TYR A 55 20.08 0.40 16.31
C TYR A 55 19.13 1.43 15.66
N PRO A 56 19.62 2.63 15.31
CA PRO A 56 18.78 3.71 14.80
C PRO A 56 18.13 3.39 13.45
N HIS A 57 18.73 2.50 12.66
CA HIS A 57 18.17 2.04 11.38
C HIS A 57 16.88 1.23 11.58
N LEU A 58 16.83 0.34 12.58
CA LEU A 58 15.64 -0.47 12.89
C LEU A 58 14.49 0.41 13.39
N SER A 59 14.77 1.39 14.25
CA SER A 59 13.76 2.33 14.73
C SER A 59 13.13 3.13 13.58
N ARG A 60 13.97 3.61 12.65
CA ARG A 60 13.52 4.32 11.44
C ARG A 60 12.69 3.43 10.51
N GLU A 61 13.16 2.21 10.27
CA GLU A 61 12.49 1.22 9.43
C GLU A 61 11.09 0.90 9.96
N THR A 62 10.99 0.70 11.28
CA THR A 62 9.73 0.46 11.99
C THR A 62 8.76 1.64 11.83
N ALA A 63 9.26 2.87 11.89
CA ALA A 63 8.45 4.07 11.65
C ALA A 63 7.96 4.16 10.18
N TYR A 64 8.76 3.71 9.21
CA TYR A 64 8.34 3.62 7.81
C TYR A 64 7.31 2.52 7.59
N MET A 65 7.47 1.35 8.21
CA MET A 65 6.49 0.27 8.15
C MET A 65 5.12 0.71 8.65
N THR A 66 5.08 1.41 9.78
CA THR A 66 3.83 1.95 10.34
C THR A 66 3.15 2.90 9.36
N GLN A 67 3.90 3.84 8.76
CA GLN A 67 3.36 4.76 7.76
C GLN A 67 2.86 4.06 6.50
N MET A 68 3.55 3.00 6.05
CA MET A 68 3.14 2.22 4.89
C MET A 68 1.86 1.42 5.18
N GLU A 69 1.73 0.84 6.37
CA GLU A 69 0.52 0.08 6.76
C GLU A 69 -0.70 1.01 6.89
N ASP A 70 -0.54 2.21 7.46
CA ASP A 70 -1.60 3.24 7.47
C ASP A 70 -2.03 3.60 6.03
N ALA A 71 -1.06 3.75 5.12
CA ALA A 71 -1.34 4.04 3.71
C ALA A 71 -2.01 2.86 2.99
N LEU A 72 -1.66 1.61 3.34
CA LEU A 72 -2.30 0.40 2.80
C LEU A 72 -3.78 0.37 3.17
N GLN A 73 -4.13 0.64 4.43
CA GLN A 73 -5.52 0.64 4.89
C GLN A 73 -6.38 1.64 4.11
N VAL A 74 -5.87 2.87 3.92
CA VAL A 74 -6.55 3.90 3.12
C VAL A 74 -6.61 3.51 1.64
N GLY A 75 -5.57 2.85 1.14
CA GLY A 75 -5.51 2.32 -0.23
C GLY A 75 -6.58 1.28 -0.52
N GLU A 76 -6.84 0.38 0.43
CA GLU A 76 -7.91 -0.61 0.32
C GLU A 76 -9.29 0.03 0.23
N ASP A 77 -9.57 1.08 1.02
CA ASP A 77 -10.83 1.81 0.93
C ASP A 77 -11.04 2.42 -0.47
N PHE A 78 -9.97 2.99 -1.04
CA PHE A 78 -10.00 3.50 -2.42
C PHE A 78 -10.13 2.39 -3.46
N MET A 79 -9.55 1.22 -3.21
CA MET A 79 -9.72 0.03 -4.05
C MET A 79 -11.19 -0.42 -4.08
N TRP A 80 -11.85 -0.48 -2.93
CA TRP A 80 -13.28 -0.80 -2.83
C TRP A 80 -14.15 0.25 -3.52
N MET A 81 -13.83 1.53 -3.35
CA MET A 81 -14.51 2.62 -4.05
C MET A 81 -14.40 2.46 -5.57
N LEU A 82 -13.20 2.21 -6.10
CA LEU A 82 -12.97 2.00 -7.53
C LEU A 82 -13.69 0.76 -8.05
N TYR A 83 -13.65 -0.34 -7.31
CA TYR A 83 -14.31 -1.59 -7.65
C TYR A 83 -15.83 -1.40 -7.77
N ALA A 84 -16.43 -0.77 -6.76
CA ALA A 84 -17.87 -0.52 -6.69
C ALA A 84 -18.35 0.64 -7.58
N TYR A 85 -17.44 1.47 -8.11
CA TYR A 85 -17.79 2.63 -8.93
C TYR A 85 -18.62 2.23 -10.16
N ARG A 86 -19.77 2.89 -10.33
CA ARG A 86 -20.67 2.76 -11.49
C ARG A 86 -20.94 4.14 -12.09
N SER A 87 -21.17 4.18 -13.40
CA SER A 87 -21.36 5.45 -14.12
C SER A 87 -22.63 6.17 -13.70
N CYS A 88 -22.48 7.42 -13.26
CA CYS A 88 -23.59 8.35 -13.04
C CYS A 88 -24.07 8.96 -14.36
N ALA A 89 -23.18 9.19 -15.33
CA ALA A 89 -23.52 9.74 -16.64
C ALA A 89 -24.54 8.89 -17.42
N ARG A 90 -24.57 7.57 -17.19
CA ARG A 90 -25.56 6.67 -17.78
C ARG A 90 -26.96 6.80 -17.19
N ALA A 91 -27.07 7.27 -15.95
CA ALA A 91 -28.36 7.45 -15.27
C ALA A 91 -29.00 8.81 -15.59
N ILE A 92 -28.22 9.76 -16.09
CA ILE A 92 -28.69 11.11 -16.39
C ILE A 92 -29.38 11.13 -17.76
N PRO A 93 -30.61 11.66 -17.87
CA PRO A 93 -31.33 11.72 -19.14
C PRO A 93 -30.57 12.62 -20.12
N GLN A 94 -30.23 12.06 -21.29
CA GLN A 94 -29.54 12.81 -22.34
C GLN A 94 -30.54 13.68 -23.08
N LEU A 95 -30.24 14.98 -23.21
CA LEU A 95 -30.98 15.89 -24.08
C LEU A 95 -30.74 15.46 -25.54
N GLN A 96 -31.71 14.74 -26.12
CA GLN A 96 -31.64 14.39 -27.55
C GLN A 96 -31.70 15.67 -28.39
N GLN A 97 -30.75 15.82 -29.31
CA GLN A 97 -30.66 16.98 -30.21
C GLN A 97 -31.71 16.96 -31.34
N THR A 98 -32.59 15.95 -31.42
CA THR A 98 -33.27 15.61 -32.68
C THR A 98 -34.77 15.91 -32.74
N SER A 99 -35.42 16.37 -31.67
CA SER A 99 -36.80 16.82 -31.84
C SER A 99 -37.17 17.98 -30.92
N GLN A 100 -37.29 19.13 -31.58
CA GLN A 100 -38.37 20.08 -31.39
C GLN A 100 -38.31 20.93 -30.12
N SER A 101 -37.83 22.17 -30.33
CA SER A 101 -38.21 23.38 -29.60
C SER A 101 -38.10 23.34 -28.07
N LEU A 102 -37.08 23.99 -27.52
CA LEU A 102 -37.25 25.10 -26.57
C LEU A 102 -35.87 25.48 -26.01
N ASP A 103 -35.51 26.74 -26.20
CA ASP A 103 -34.81 27.51 -25.17
C ASP A 103 -35.74 27.56 -23.96
N GLY A 104 -35.70 26.49 -23.15
CA GLY A 104 -36.59 26.30 -22.01
C GLY A 104 -35.80 26.36 -20.70
N PRO A 105 -36.36 26.96 -19.63
CA PRO A 105 -35.74 27.03 -18.29
C PRO A 105 -35.34 25.64 -17.72
N ASN A 106 -35.90 24.55 -18.26
CA ASN A 106 -35.63 23.18 -17.81
C ASN A 106 -34.23 22.65 -18.19
N LYS A 107 -33.54 23.21 -19.19
CA LYS A 107 -32.18 22.75 -19.56
C LYS A 107 -31.16 23.18 -18.52
N ASP A 108 -31.22 24.44 -18.11
CA ASP A 108 -30.32 25.01 -17.10
C ASP A 108 -30.54 24.33 -15.75
N GLU A 109 -31.80 24.03 -15.41
CA GLU A 109 -32.15 23.25 -14.22
C GLU A 109 -31.56 21.83 -14.27
N LEU A 110 -31.63 21.14 -15.42
CA LEU A 110 -31.05 19.81 -15.58
C LEU A 110 -29.52 19.83 -15.45
N TYR A 111 -28.84 20.83 -16.02
CA TYR A 111 -27.40 20.99 -15.87
C TYR A 111 -27.01 21.30 -14.42
N LEU A 112 -27.77 22.15 -13.73
CA LEU A 112 -27.54 22.46 -12.32
C LEU A 112 -27.67 21.21 -11.44
N LEU A 113 -28.72 20.40 -11.66
CA LEU A 113 -28.93 19.15 -10.95
C LEU A 113 -27.83 18.12 -11.27
N THR A 114 -27.44 18.00 -12.54
CA THR A 114 -26.35 17.14 -13.00
C THR A 114 -25.03 17.53 -12.32
N TYR A 115 -24.72 18.82 -12.27
CA TYR A 115 -23.54 19.35 -11.58
C TYR A 115 -23.56 19.01 -10.09
N GLN A 116 -24.68 19.25 -9.40
CA GLN A 116 -24.82 18.96 -7.98
C GLN A 116 -24.59 17.47 -7.66
N LEU A 117 -25.11 16.57 -8.50
CA LEU A 117 -24.94 15.12 -8.33
C LEU A 117 -23.50 14.68 -8.60
N LEU A 118 -22.91 15.13 -9.71
CA LEU A 118 -21.56 14.74 -10.11
C LEU A 118 -20.46 15.37 -9.21
N LYS A 119 -20.75 16.50 -8.56
CA LYS A 119 -19.79 17.18 -7.67
C LYS A 119 -19.28 16.28 -6.55
N GLU A 120 -20.13 15.47 -5.94
CA GLU A 120 -19.74 14.56 -4.86
C GLU A 120 -18.84 13.43 -5.39
N GLU A 121 -19.18 12.86 -6.54
CA GLU A 121 -18.36 11.82 -7.18
C GLU A 121 -17.00 12.35 -7.63
N VAL A 122 -16.95 13.54 -8.24
CA VAL A 122 -15.69 14.19 -8.61
C VAL A 122 -14.86 14.54 -7.37
N THR A 123 -15.50 14.84 -6.23
CA THR A 123 -14.79 15.05 -4.97
C THR A 123 -14.09 13.76 -4.50
N LYS A 124 -14.71 12.59 -4.66
CA LYS A 124 -14.06 11.29 -4.39
C LYS A 124 -12.87 11.06 -5.34
N MET A 125 -13.00 11.39 -6.63
CA MET A 125 -11.90 11.30 -7.59
C MET A 125 -10.71 12.21 -7.22
N LYS A 126 -10.99 13.42 -6.73
CA LYS A 126 -9.94 14.34 -6.23
C LYS A 126 -9.24 13.79 -5.00
N ARG A 127 -9.99 13.17 -4.07
CA ARG A 127 -9.42 12.50 -2.90
C ARG A 127 -8.53 11.32 -3.30
N LEU A 128 -8.98 10.50 -4.25
CA LEU A 128 -8.17 9.42 -4.82
C LEU A 128 -6.86 9.95 -5.41
N LYS A 129 -6.93 11.00 -6.24
CA LYS A 129 -5.71 11.61 -6.80
C LYS A 129 -4.76 12.09 -5.70
N LYS A 130 -5.28 12.82 -4.70
CA LYS A 130 -4.47 13.31 -3.58
C LYS A 130 -3.79 12.16 -2.83
N PHE A 131 -4.52 11.07 -2.59
CA PHE A 131 -3.96 9.87 -1.98
C PHE A 131 -2.84 9.28 -2.84
N CYS A 132 -3.04 9.10 -4.15
CA CYS A 132 -2.00 8.60 -5.06
C CYS A 132 -0.72 9.47 -5.02
N ASP A 133 -0.87 10.79 -4.98
CA ASP A 133 0.28 11.72 -4.87
C ASP A 133 0.99 11.55 -3.51
N GLN A 134 0.23 11.38 -2.42
CA GLN A 134 0.77 11.19 -1.06
C GLN A 134 1.51 9.86 -0.90
N ILE A 135 0.93 8.74 -1.33
CA ILE A 135 1.56 7.42 -1.20
C ILE A 135 2.78 7.30 -2.11
N SER A 136 2.77 7.92 -3.30
CA SER A 136 3.95 7.96 -4.17
C SER A 136 5.10 8.71 -3.50
N ALA A 137 4.82 9.87 -2.90
CA ALA A 137 5.83 10.63 -2.16
C ALA A 137 6.34 9.88 -0.92
N LEU A 138 5.47 9.14 -0.21
CA LEU A 138 5.85 8.28 0.90
C LEU A 138 6.82 7.19 0.44
N VAL A 139 6.48 6.47 -0.64
CA VAL A 139 7.30 5.38 -1.16
C VAL A 139 8.66 5.88 -1.64
N CYS A 140 8.73 7.03 -2.34
CA CYS A 140 10.02 7.63 -2.70
C CYS A 140 10.87 7.93 -1.46
N ARG A 141 10.28 8.55 -0.43
CA ARG A 141 10.99 8.87 0.81
C ARG A 141 11.51 7.62 1.53
N VAL A 142 10.70 6.56 1.56
CA VAL A 142 11.06 5.28 2.17
C VAL A 142 12.22 4.62 1.43
N ILE A 143 12.17 4.58 0.09
CA ILE A 143 13.23 4.02 -0.75
C ILE A 143 14.52 4.84 -0.62
N GLU A 144 14.44 6.17 -0.63
CA GLU A 144 15.59 7.05 -0.41
C GLU A 144 16.22 6.83 0.97
N GLY A 145 15.39 6.74 2.02
CA GLY A 145 15.85 6.50 3.38
C GLY A 145 16.60 5.17 3.52
N VAL A 146 16.09 4.11 2.90
CA VAL A 146 16.74 2.79 2.92
C VAL A 146 17.96 2.71 2.02
N ALA A 147 17.94 3.33 0.84
CA ALA A 147 19.09 3.33 -0.08
C ALA A 147 20.31 4.05 0.51
N LEU A 148 20.10 5.05 1.37
CA LEU A 148 21.18 5.73 2.10
C LEU A 148 21.78 4.86 3.22
N ASP A 149 20.97 4.01 3.85
CA ASP A 149 21.38 3.11 4.95
C ASP A 149 22.04 1.80 4.45
N GLN A 150 21.74 1.38 3.22
CA GLN A 150 22.15 0.08 2.66
C GLN A 150 23.65 -0.11 2.41
N ARG A 151 24.48 0.91 2.58
CA ARG A 151 25.94 0.73 2.47
C ARG A 151 26.53 -0.05 3.64
N GLU A 152 25.85 -0.09 4.79
CA GLU A 152 26.32 -0.74 6.01
C GLU A 152 25.26 -1.61 6.70
N ASN A 153 23.95 -1.35 6.48
CA ASN A 153 22.85 -2.05 7.15
C ASN A 153 21.91 -2.76 6.15
N PHE A 154 21.48 -3.97 6.49
CA PHE A 154 20.50 -4.72 5.69
C PHE A 154 19.07 -4.33 6.10
N ALA A 155 18.16 -4.21 5.12
CA ALA A 155 16.73 -4.04 5.40
C ALA A 155 16.13 -5.33 5.98
N SER A 156 15.24 -5.19 6.95
CA SER A 156 14.51 -6.31 7.54
C SER A 156 13.60 -7.01 6.50
N PRO A 157 13.40 -8.33 6.61
CA PRO A 157 12.46 -9.06 5.77
C PRO A 157 11.03 -8.48 5.82
N GLU A 158 10.58 -8.07 7.01
CA GLU A 158 9.22 -7.55 7.25
C GLU A 158 8.98 -6.20 6.58
N PHE A 159 9.98 -5.33 6.56
CA PHE A 159 9.92 -4.09 5.81
C PHE A 159 9.81 -4.34 4.31
N LEU A 160 10.63 -5.25 3.76
CA LEU A 160 10.58 -5.61 2.35
C LEU A 160 9.22 -6.22 1.98
N PHE A 161 8.64 -7.02 2.86
CA PHE A 161 7.30 -7.57 2.68
C PHE A 161 6.23 -6.46 2.65
N THR A 162 6.30 -5.51 3.58
CA THR A 162 5.38 -4.36 3.65
C THR A 162 5.50 -3.48 2.41
N LEU A 163 6.73 -3.20 1.96
CA LEU A 163 6.98 -2.50 0.70
C LEU A 163 6.39 -3.27 -0.50
N GLY A 164 6.52 -4.59 -0.52
CA GLY A 164 5.90 -5.46 -1.52
C GLY A 164 4.37 -5.33 -1.56
N LYS A 165 3.70 -5.27 -0.40
CA LYS A 165 2.26 -5.00 -0.33
C LYS A 165 1.90 -3.65 -0.94
N VAL A 166 2.66 -2.60 -0.65
CA VAL A 166 2.43 -1.25 -1.21
C VAL A 166 2.60 -1.25 -2.73
N MET A 167 3.62 -1.95 -3.25
CA MET A 167 3.79 -2.11 -4.70
C MET A 167 2.63 -2.88 -5.33
N ASN A 168 2.14 -3.93 -4.68
CA ASN A 168 0.96 -4.66 -5.13
C ASN A 168 -0.29 -3.76 -5.16
N LEU A 169 -0.48 -2.91 -4.14
CA LEU A 169 -1.56 -1.93 -4.11
C LEU A 169 -1.53 -1.02 -5.35
N PHE A 170 -0.36 -0.51 -5.75
CA PHE A 170 -0.23 0.31 -6.96
C PHE A 170 -0.70 -0.42 -8.22
N VAL A 171 -0.26 -1.67 -8.40
CA VAL A 171 -0.60 -2.47 -9.58
C VAL A 171 -2.11 -2.72 -9.63
N VAL A 172 -2.71 -3.11 -8.50
CA VAL A 172 -4.14 -3.40 -8.42
C VAL A 172 -4.98 -2.13 -8.63
N MET A 173 -4.61 -1.02 -7.99
CA MET A 173 -5.31 0.26 -8.14
C MET A 173 -5.26 0.78 -9.58
N ASP A 174 -4.10 0.71 -10.24
CA ASP A 174 -3.98 1.15 -11.63
C ASP A 174 -4.79 0.25 -12.57
N ALA A 175 -4.76 -1.08 -12.37
CA ALA A 175 -5.58 -2.01 -13.12
C ALA A 175 -7.08 -1.71 -12.99
N LEU A 176 -7.59 -1.50 -11.76
CA LEU A 176 -8.98 -1.14 -11.51
C LEU A 176 -9.36 0.19 -12.16
N LYS A 177 -8.51 1.20 -12.03
CA LYS A 177 -8.75 2.51 -12.65
C LYS A 177 -8.77 2.42 -14.17
N ASN A 178 -7.89 1.62 -14.78
CA ASN A 178 -7.85 1.42 -16.24
C ASN A 178 -9.08 0.65 -16.76
N MET A 179 -9.64 -0.27 -15.98
CA MET A 179 -10.88 -0.98 -16.35
C MET A 179 -12.14 -0.09 -16.27
N LYS A 180 -12.08 1.04 -15.56
CA LYS A 180 -13.26 1.88 -15.24
C LYS A 180 -13.37 3.12 -16.11
N ALA A 181 -13.73 2.92 -17.39
CA ALA A 181 -14.03 4.02 -18.33
C ALA A 181 -15.11 5.00 -17.83
N SER A 182 -16.00 4.55 -16.94
CA SER A 182 -17.04 5.38 -16.32
C SER A 182 -16.51 6.59 -15.56
N LEU A 183 -15.33 6.49 -14.94
CA LEU A 183 -14.72 7.62 -14.21
C LEU A 183 -14.44 8.79 -15.15
N ASN A 184 -13.83 8.51 -16.31
CA ASN A 184 -13.51 9.52 -17.31
C ASN A 184 -14.76 10.12 -17.94
N ASN A 185 -15.79 9.30 -18.17
CA ASN A 185 -17.06 9.75 -18.73
C ASN A 185 -17.80 10.70 -17.77
N ASP A 186 -17.93 10.30 -16.50
CA ASP A 186 -18.60 11.09 -15.48
C ASP A 186 -17.84 12.41 -15.21
N PHE A 187 -16.50 12.37 -15.17
CA PHE A 187 -15.68 13.58 -15.05
C PHE A 187 -15.80 14.50 -16.27
N SER A 188 -15.85 13.93 -17.47
CA SER A 188 -16.06 14.69 -18.71
C SER A 188 -17.43 15.34 -18.75
N MET A 189 -18.47 14.66 -18.27
CA MET A 189 -19.82 15.20 -18.15
C MET A 189 -19.89 16.33 -17.11
N TYR A 190 -19.21 16.18 -15.97
CA TYR A 190 -19.13 17.25 -14.96
C TYR A 190 -18.44 18.53 -15.47
N LYS A 191 -17.47 18.39 -16.37
CA LYS A 191 -16.73 19.52 -16.94
C LYS A 191 -17.53 20.27 -18.03
N ARG A 192 -18.43 19.56 -18.72
CA ARG A 192 -19.30 20.13 -19.77
C ARG A 192 -20.40 20.95 -19.14
#